data_AF-A0A965VKJ0-F1
#
_entry.id   AF-A0A965VKJ0-F1
#
_cell.length_a   1.000
_cell.length_b   1.000
_cell.length_c   1.000
_cell.angle_alpha   90.00
_cell.angle_beta   90.00
_cell.angle_gamma   90.00
#
_symmetry.space_group_name_H-M   'P 1'
#
loop_
_entity.id
_entity.type
_entity.pdbx_description
1 polymer ?
#
loop_
_entity_poly.entity_id
_entity_poly.type
_entity_poly.pdbx_seq_one_letter_code
_entity_poly.pdbx_strand_id
1 'polypeptide(L)'
;QPPLVRGRRIKLRYAHQGGRNPPRIIVHGNQTVHVPEAYTRYLANVFRREFDLFASPVAVEYRTDSNPYARLKARPKRDPSKRGRSAGRGKAQGPRKRG
;
A
#
# COMPACT_ATOMS: atom_id res chain seq x y z
N GLN A 1 -7.13 19.96 -4.59
CA GLN A 1 -7.37 18.51 -4.36
C GLN A 1 -6.29 17.71 -5.09
N PRO A 2 -5.64 16.70 -4.48
CA PRO A 2 -4.61 15.91 -5.16
C PRO A 2 -5.20 15.17 -6.38
N PRO A 3 -4.46 15.06 -7.48
CA PRO A 3 -4.95 14.42 -8.70
C PRO A 3 -5.17 12.92 -8.49
N LEU A 4 -6.13 12.37 -9.23
CA LEU A 4 -6.36 10.94 -9.31
C LEU A 4 -5.30 10.31 -10.23
N VAL A 5 -4.59 9.30 -9.75
CA VAL A 5 -3.64 8.55 -10.57
C VAL A 5 -4.16 7.14 -10.73
N ARG A 6 -4.38 6.71 -11.98
CA ARG A 6 -4.90 5.37 -12.33
C ARG A 6 -6.17 4.99 -11.55
N GLY A 7 -7.09 5.95 -11.38
CA GLY A 7 -8.36 5.77 -10.67
C GLY A 7 -8.25 5.68 -9.14
N ARG A 8 -7.06 5.87 -8.55
CA ARG A 8 -6.86 5.86 -7.10
C ARG A 8 -6.40 7.24 -6.61
N ARG A 9 -6.90 7.63 -5.43
CA ARG A 9 -6.54 8.89 -4.79
C ARG A 9 -5.17 8.79 -4.13
N ILE A 10 -4.31 9.77 -4.40
CA ILE A 10 -3.09 9.99 -3.61
C ILE A 10 -3.50 10.41 -2.20
N LYS A 11 -2.98 9.71 -1.17
CA LYS A 11 -3.26 10.05 0.23
C LYS A 11 -1.98 10.51 0.90
N LEU A 12 -1.80 11.81 1.06
CA LEU A 12 -0.79 12.40 1.93
C LEU A 12 -1.35 12.40 3.36
N ARG A 13 -0.61 11.87 4.32
CA ARG A 13 -1.10 11.56 5.68
C ARG A 13 -0.54 12.54 6.72
N TYR A 14 0.77 12.67 6.77
CA TYR A 14 1.46 13.53 7.71
C TYR A 14 2.76 14.05 7.10
N ALA A 15 3.28 15.14 7.65
CA ALA A 15 4.55 15.70 7.25
C ALA A 15 5.39 15.99 8.50
N HIS A 16 6.70 15.88 8.36
CA HIS A 16 7.64 16.25 9.43
C HIS A 16 8.89 16.92 8.84
N GLN A 17 9.60 17.66 9.68
CA GLN A 17 10.86 18.28 9.30
C GLN A 17 11.96 17.21 9.16
N GLY A 18 12.51 17.07 7.97
CA GLY A 18 13.64 16.19 7.68
C GLY A 18 15.01 16.84 7.88
N GLY A 19 15.08 18.17 7.93
CA GLY A 19 16.32 18.92 8.09
C GLY A 19 16.10 20.43 8.19
N ARG A 20 17.12 21.16 8.67
CA ARG A 20 17.07 22.61 8.92
C ARG A 20 17.67 23.48 7.82
N ASN A 21 18.76 23.05 7.18
CA ASN A 21 19.43 23.86 6.16
C ASN A 21 19.88 23.00 4.96
N PRO A 22 19.16 23.02 3.82
CA PRO A 22 17.90 23.75 3.59
C PRO A 22 16.73 23.12 4.37
N PRO A 23 15.65 23.89 4.68
CA PRO A 23 14.43 23.35 5.28
C PRO A 23 13.85 22.24 4.41
N ARG A 24 13.88 21.00 4.94
CA ARG A 24 13.36 19.81 4.27
C ARG A 24 12.08 19.36 4.96
N ILE A 25 11.03 19.18 4.17
CA ILE A 25 9.73 18.68 4.65
C ILE A 25 9.48 17.33 4.01
N ILE A 26 9.43 16.30 4.84
CA ILE A 26 9.17 14.93 4.41
C ILE A 26 7.68 14.65 4.59
N VAL A 27 7.00 14.38 3.48
CA VAL A 27 5.57 14.06 3.44
C VAL A 27 5.38 12.56 3.27
N HIS A 28 4.66 11.96 4.21
CA HIS A 28 4.34 10.54 4.21
C HIS A 28 2.96 10.28 3.63
N GLY A 29 2.81 9.18 2.90
CA GLY A 29 1.52 8.82 2.34
C GLY A 29 1.52 7.57 1.49
N ASN A 30 0.42 7.38 0.77
CA ASN A 30 0.24 6.31 -0.21
C ASN A 30 0.28 6.88 -1.61
N GLN A 31 0.94 6.17 -2.54
CA GLN A 31 1.11 6.58 -3.94
C GLN A 31 1.82 7.92 -4.08
N THR A 32 2.71 8.26 -3.14
CA THR A 32 3.41 9.55 -3.15
C THR A 32 4.35 9.70 -4.34
N VAL A 33 4.81 8.57 -4.91
CA VAL A 33 5.61 8.51 -6.15
C VAL A 33 4.88 9.13 -7.34
N HIS A 34 3.55 9.18 -7.31
CA HIS A 34 2.74 9.71 -8.39
C HIS A 34 2.27 11.15 -8.16
N VAL A 35 2.79 11.83 -7.15
CA VAL A 35 2.50 13.25 -6.94
C VAL A 35 3.11 14.05 -8.09
N PRO A 36 2.32 14.83 -8.86
CA PRO A 36 2.88 15.64 -9.93
C PRO A 36 3.73 16.78 -9.39
N GLU A 37 4.76 17.16 -10.13
CA GLU A 37 5.71 18.22 -9.75
C GLU A 37 5.00 19.56 -9.45
N ALA A 38 3.93 19.89 -10.19
CA ALA A 38 3.13 21.08 -9.94
C ALA A 38 2.54 21.09 -8.51
N TYR A 39 2.13 19.93 -7.99
CA TYR A 39 1.61 19.81 -6.63
C TYR A 39 2.73 19.88 -5.59
N THR A 40 3.91 19.35 -5.90
CA THR A 40 5.12 19.53 -5.08
C THR A 40 5.47 21.02 -4.94
N ARG A 41 5.45 21.77 -6.04
CA ARG A 41 5.70 23.22 -6.05
C ARG A 41 4.64 24.00 -5.26
N TYR A 42 3.37 23.62 -5.41
CA TYR A 42 2.29 24.16 -4.59
C TYR A 42 2.55 23.96 -3.09
N LEU A 43 2.87 22.74 -2.66
CA LEU A 43 3.16 22.44 -1.26
C LEU A 43 4.39 23.19 -0.75
N ALA A 44 5.47 23.25 -1.53
CA ALA A 44 6.66 24.02 -1.18
C ALA A 44 6.33 25.51 -0.94
N ASN A 45 5.52 26.11 -1.82
CA ASN A 45 5.10 27.50 -1.68
C ASN A 45 4.17 27.73 -0.47
N VAL A 46 3.27 26.78 -0.18
CA VAL A 46 2.42 26.83 1.02
C VAL A 46 3.29 26.79 2.26
N PHE A 47 4.18 25.81 2.40
CA PHE A 47 5.06 25.72 3.56
C PHE A 47 5.99 26.94 3.69
N ARG A 48 6.45 27.50 2.57
CA ARG A 48 7.26 28.71 2.57
C ARG A 48 6.52 29.90 3.16
N ARG A 49 5.22 30.03 2.89
CA ARG A 49 4.35 31.10 3.37
C ARG A 49 3.90 30.89 4.81
N GLU A 50 3.48 29.68 5.16
CA GLU A 50 2.92 29.38 6.49
C GLU A 50 3.99 29.31 7.59
N PHE A 51 5.25 29.06 7.22
CA PHE A 51 6.38 29.00 8.17
C PHE A 51 7.42 30.11 7.96
N ASP A 52 7.11 31.14 7.15
CA ASP A 52 7.97 32.28 6.86
C ASP A 52 9.41 31.93 6.39
N LEU A 53 9.55 30.85 5.61
CA LEU A 53 10.84 30.31 5.16
C LEU A 53 11.36 31.02 3.89
N PHE A 54 11.45 32.34 3.89
CA PHE A 54 11.78 33.11 2.68
C PHE A 54 13.27 33.07 2.27
N ALA A 55 14.17 32.88 3.22
CA ALA A 55 15.62 33.00 3.01
C ALA A 55 16.28 31.78 2.34
N SER A 56 15.60 30.63 2.30
CA SER A 56 16.15 29.38 1.79
C SER A 56 15.11 28.60 0.99
N PRO A 57 15.50 27.88 -0.08
CA PRO A 57 14.56 27.03 -0.81
C PRO A 57 13.99 25.94 0.10
N VAL A 58 12.66 25.74 0.06
CA VAL A 58 11.98 24.66 0.78
C VAL A 58 11.98 23.40 -0.08
N ALA A 59 12.65 22.35 0.39
CA ALA A 59 12.68 21.06 -0.28
C ALA A 59 11.55 20.16 0.26
N VAL A 60 10.73 19.63 -0.65
CA VAL A 60 9.65 18.68 -0.31
C VAL A 60 10.01 17.30 -0.82
N GLU A 61 10.04 16.34 0.09
CA GLU A 61 10.32 14.94 -0.22
C GLU A 61 9.16 14.05 0.16
N TYR A 62 9.05 12.93 -0.56
CA TYR A 62 7.95 12.01 -0.40
C TYR A 62 8.46 10.66 0.10
N ARG A 63 7.82 10.13 1.15
CA ARG A 63 8.03 8.76 1.60
C ARG A 63 6.74 7.98 1.50
N THR A 64 6.79 6.86 0.79
CA THR A 64 5.72 5.87 0.80
C THR A 64 6.01 4.87 1.91
N ASP A 65 5.02 4.61 2.78
CA ASP A 65 5.16 3.58 3.81
C ASP A 65 5.36 2.21 3.16
N SER A 66 6.41 1.51 3.59
CA SER A 66 6.63 0.12 3.24
C SER A 66 5.69 -0.77 4.05
N ASN A 67 4.95 -1.65 3.38
CA ASN A 67 4.14 -2.65 4.07
C ASN A 67 5.06 -3.68 4.79
N PRO A 68 5.08 -3.76 6.13
CA PRO A 68 5.96 -4.67 6.86
C PRO A 68 5.67 -6.16 6.58
N TYR A 69 4.46 -6.49 6.12
CA TYR A 69 4.06 -7.85 5.77
C TYR A 69 4.42 -8.25 4.33
N ALA A 70 4.94 -7.33 3.51
CA ALA A 70 5.30 -7.65 2.13
C ALA A 70 6.43 -8.70 2.04
N ARG A 71 7.25 -8.84 3.09
CA ARG A 71 8.33 -9.85 3.16
C ARG A 71 7.86 -11.24 3.60
N LEU A 72 6.66 -11.38 4.16
CA LEU A 72 6.12 -12.70 4.46
C LEU A 72 5.75 -13.36 3.13
N LYS A 73 6.61 -14.28 2.67
CA LYS A 73 6.33 -15.14 1.51
C LYS A 73 4.90 -15.65 1.62
N ALA A 74 4.10 -15.44 0.58
CA ALA A 74 2.75 -15.98 0.49
C ALA A 74 2.80 -17.46 0.92
N ARG A 75 2.00 -17.84 1.91
CA ARG A 75 1.83 -19.26 2.26
C ARG A 75 1.54 -20.01 0.96
N PRO A 76 2.19 -21.15 0.69
CA PRO A 76 1.97 -21.89 -0.55
C PRO A 76 0.46 -22.11 -0.69
N LYS A 77 -0.11 -21.70 -1.82
CA LYS A 77 -1.54 -21.87 -2.09
C LYS A 77 -1.85 -23.35 -1.91
N ARG A 78 -2.79 -23.67 -0.99
CA ARG A 78 -3.19 -25.05 -0.73
C ARG A 78 -3.77 -25.61 -2.02
N ASP A 79 -3.09 -26.60 -2.58
CA ASP A 79 -3.49 -27.26 -3.83
C ASP A 79 -4.94 -27.79 -3.68
N PRO A 80 -5.90 -27.28 -4.48
CA PRO A 80 -7.29 -27.74 -4.45
C PRO A 80 -7.43 -29.23 -4.74
N SER A 81 -6.48 -29.84 -5.45
CA SER A 81 -6.51 -31.25 -5.86
C SER A 81 -6.40 -32.24 -4.68
N LYS A 82 -5.84 -31.81 -3.54
CA LYS A 82 -5.68 -32.65 -2.34
C LYS A 82 -6.91 -32.70 -1.42
N ARG A 83 -8.03 -32.07 -1.79
CA ARG A 83 -9.28 -32.13 -1.00
C ARG A 83 -10.09 -33.43 -1.19
N GLY A 84 -9.69 -34.32 -2.12
CA GLY A 84 -10.56 -35.40 -2.60
C GLY A 84 -10.13 -36.85 -2.32
N ARG A 85 -9.31 -37.15 -1.30
CA ARG A 85 -8.95 -38.56 -1.00
C ARG A 85 -8.91 -38.88 0.48
N SER A 86 -10.08 -39.02 1.10
CA SER A 86 -10.25 -39.83 2.31
C SER A 86 -11.72 -40.20 2.50
N ALA A 87 -12.12 -41.39 2.02
CA ALA A 87 -13.10 -42.31 2.59
C ALA A 87 -13.67 -43.25 1.52
N GLY A 88 -12.91 -44.30 1.19
CA GLY A 88 -13.45 -45.49 0.56
C GLY A 88 -13.29 -46.67 1.52
N ARG A 89 -14.35 -47.06 2.24
CA ARG A 89 -14.51 -48.44 2.74
C ARG A 89 -15.94 -48.69 3.22
N GLY A 90 -16.59 -49.65 2.55
CA GLY A 90 -17.91 -50.14 2.94
C GLY A 90 -18.65 -50.81 1.78
N LYS A 91 -18.15 -51.94 1.27
CA LYS A 91 -18.90 -52.82 0.37
C LYS A 91 -20.11 -53.37 1.13
N ALA A 92 -21.33 -53.14 0.65
CA ALA A 92 -22.50 -53.92 1.02
C ALA A 92 -22.85 -54.86 -0.14
N GLN A 93 -22.56 -56.15 0.05
CA GLN A 93 -23.04 -57.24 -0.81
C GLN A 93 -24.48 -57.55 -0.39
N GLY A 94 -25.43 -57.52 -1.33
CA GLY A 94 -26.77 -58.05 -1.09
C GLY A 94 -26.81 -59.59 -1.15
N PRO A 95 -27.86 -60.20 -0.59
CA PRO A 95 -28.56 -61.28 -1.30
C PRO A 95 -30.10 -61.05 -1.28
N ARG A 96 -30.79 -61.08 -2.43
CA ARG A 96 -31.47 -62.21 -3.11
C ARG A 96 -32.86 -62.62 -2.54
N LYS A 97 -33.87 -62.49 -3.43
CA LYS A 97 -35.12 -63.27 -3.64
C LYS A 97 -36.22 -63.19 -2.56
N ARG A 98 -37.42 -62.71 -2.92
CA ARG A 98 -38.63 -63.40 -3.46
C ARG A 98 -39.35 -64.27 -2.43
N GLY A 99 -40.62 -63.93 -2.19
CA GLY A 99 -41.63 -64.63 -1.40
C GLY A 99 -42.80 -63.69 -1.24
#